data_AF-M7T8V5-F1
#
_entry.id   AF-M7T8V5-F1
#
_cell.length_a   1.000
_cell.length_b   1.000
_cell.length_c   1.000
_cell.angle_alpha   90.00
_cell.angle_beta   90.00
_cell.angle_gamma   90.00
#
_symmetry.space_group_name_H-M   'P 1'
#
loop_
_entity.id
_entity.type
_entity.pdbx_description
1 polymer ?
#
loop_
_entity_poly.entity_id
_entity_poly.type
_entity_poly.pdbx_seq_one_letter_code
_entity_poly.pdbx_strand_id
1 'polypeptide(L)'
;MIGEGKLTLYDFIGAIMLGTAIVYFWSQMANFFPWFFQETPLEVVTVVTIIVYILGGALISILVMRRTGRKSLRSGMIVGSITAIGTCVYISLLPGTSPLVFAAVLLSYSIGGYLGALLWLKKIKPEKPSIEEHL
;
A
#
# COMPACT_ATOMS: atom_id res chain seq x y z
N MET A 1 21.69 -13.08 -5.60
CA MET A 1 20.65 -14.12 -5.54
C MET A 1 19.68 -13.76 -4.43
N ILE A 2 18.52 -13.21 -4.77
CA ILE A 2 17.45 -12.93 -3.79
C ILE A 2 16.65 -14.23 -3.71
N GLY A 3 16.64 -14.82 -2.52
CA GLY A 3 16.13 -16.18 -2.28
C GLY A 3 14.72 -16.38 -2.83
N GLU A 4 14.55 -17.50 -3.53
CA GLU A 4 13.29 -18.02 -4.07
C GLU A 4 12.35 -18.47 -2.94
N GLY A 5 11.99 -17.57 -2.03
CA GLY A 5 11.00 -17.84 -1.00
C GLY A 5 9.63 -17.93 -1.64
N LYS A 6 8.99 -19.11 -1.59
CA LYS A 6 7.54 -19.23 -1.82
C LYS A 6 6.84 -18.15 -1.01
N LEU A 7 5.91 -17.42 -1.62
CA LEU A 7 5.06 -16.50 -0.89
C LEU A 7 4.39 -17.21 0.26
N THR A 8 4.49 -16.61 1.42
CA THR A 8 3.83 -17.09 2.61
C THR A 8 2.73 -16.13 3.00
N LEU A 9 1.75 -16.64 3.76
CA LEU A 9 0.74 -15.81 4.41
C LEU A 9 1.39 -14.68 5.24
N TYR A 10 2.59 -14.90 5.79
CA TYR A 10 3.35 -13.93 6.56
C TYR A 10 3.78 -12.70 5.75
N ASP A 11 4.01 -12.84 4.45
CA ASP A 11 4.37 -11.71 3.59
C ASP A 11 3.20 -10.74 3.43
N PHE A 12 2.00 -11.31 3.31
CA PHE A 12 0.75 -10.55 3.26
C PHE A 12 0.42 -9.92 4.61
N ILE A 13 0.53 -10.70 5.70
CA ILE A 13 0.30 -10.18 7.05
C ILE A 13 1.29 -9.04 7.35
N GLY A 14 2.57 -9.20 7.01
CA GLY A 14 3.58 -8.15 7.18
C GLY A 14 3.25 -6.89 6.39
N ALA A 15 2.76 -7.02 5.15
CA ALA A 15 2.33 -5.88 4.34
C ALA A 15 1.11 -5.16 4.93
N ILE A 16 0.13 -5.92 5.43
CA ILE A 16 -1.06 -5.39 6.09
C ILE A 16 -0.67 -4.67 7.38
N MET A 17 0.14 -5.30 8.23
CA MET A 17 0.62 -4.70 9.48
C MET A 17 1.41 -3.42 9.22
N LEU A 18 2.25 -3.38 8.18
CA LEU A 18 3.00 -2.18 7.81
C LEU A 18 2.07 -1.05 7.32
N GLY A 19 1.06 -1.37 6.50
CA GLY A 19 0.05 -0.39 6.08
C GLY A 19 -0.74 0.17 7.25
N THR A 20 -1.20 -0.71 8.15
CA THR A 20 -1.90 -0.29 9.37
C THR A 20 -0.99 0.56 10.28
N ALA A 21 0.28 0.22 10.40
CA ALA A 21 1.25 1.02 11.17
C ALA A 21 1.43 2.42 10.59
N ILE A 22 1.46 2.58 9.27
CA ILE A 22 1.55 3.90 8.61
C ILE A 22 0.28 4.72 8.86
N VAL A 23 -0.91 4.12 8.73
CA VAL A 23 -2.19 4.78 9.06
C VAL A 23 -2.22 5.23 10.50
N TYR A 24 -1.86 4.32 11.42
CA TYR A 24 -1.86 4.62 12.84
C TYR A 24 -0.84 5.71 13.18
N PHE A 25 0.39 5.62 12.65
CA PHE A 25 1.40 6.64 12.87
C PHE A 25 0.92 8.01 12.39
N TRP A 26 0.34 8.09 11.19
CA TRP A 26 -0.22 9.34 10.66
C TRP A 26 -1.37 9.88 11.51
N SER A 27 -2.25 9.03 12.05
CA SER A 27 -3.32 9.49 12.94
C SER A 27 -2.79 10.03 14.27
N GLN A 28 -1.70 9.47 14.78
CA GLN A 28 -1.06 9.95 16.01
C GLN A 28 -0.28 11.26 15.80
N MET A 29 0.10 11.62 14.57
CA MET A 29 0.83 12.86 14.30
C MET A 29 0.07 14.11 14.78
N ALA A 30 -1.26 14.08 14.82
CA ALA A 30 -2.07 15.16 15.36
C ALA A 30 -1.80 15.43 16.85
N ASN A 31 -1.44 14.41 17.62
CA ASN A 31 -1.09 14.54 19.04
C ASN A 31 0.32 15.12 19.22
N PHE A 32 1.25 14.80 18.32
CA PHE A 32 2.64 15.24 18.40
C PHE A 32 2.88 16.63 17.80
N PHE A 33 2.09 17.00 16.78
CA PHE A 33 2.25 18.25 16.05
C PHE A 33 0.94 19.02 15.98
N PRO A 34 0.34 19.40 17.13
CA PRO A 34 -0.96 20.07 17.17
C PRO A 34 -0.97 21.36 16.35
N TRP A 35 0.12 22.13 16.35
CA TRP A 35 0.29 23.33 15.51
C TRP A 35 0.05 23.03 14.02
N PHE A 36 0.52 21.89 13.52
CA PHE A 36 0.32 21.52 12.12
C PHE A 36 -1.13 21.13 11.84
N PHE A 37 -1.80 20.41 12.73
CA PHE A 37 -3.17 19.92 12.47
C PHE A 37 -4.28 20.90 12.87
N GLN A 38 -4.00 21.87 13.75
CA GLN A 38 -4.98 22.83 14.25
C GLN A 38 -4.85 24.21 13.61
N GLU A 39 -3.62 24.66 13.31
CA GLU A 39 -3.39 26.01 12.78
C GLU A 39 -3.24 26.02 11.25
N THR A 40 -2.97 24.87 10.63
CA THR A 40 -2.87 24.76 9.18
C THR A 40 -4.27 24.62 8.55
N PRO A 41 -4.55 25.28 7.41
CA PRO A 41 -5.78 25.06 6.66
C PRO A 41 -6.03 23.58 6.38
N LEU A 42 -7.29 23.15 6.57
CA LEU A 42 -7.72 21.76 6.40
C LEU A 42 -7.33 21.17 5.03
N GLU A 43 -7.35 21.99 3.98
CA GLU A 43 -6.97 21.63 2.62
C GLU A 43 -5.52 21.16 2.53
N VAL A 44 -4.59 21.86 3.19
CA VAL A 44 -3.16 21.51 3.20
C VAL A 44 -2.95 20.23 3.99
N VAL A 45 -3.58 20.09 5.16
CA VAL A 45 -3.53 18.87 5.97
C VAL A 45 -4.06 17.67 5.17
N THR A 46 -5.13 17.88 4.38
CA THR A 46 -5.72 16.87 3.50
C THR A 46 -4.76 16.46 2.39
N VAL A 47 -4.13 17.43 1.71
CA VAL A 47 -3.13 17.16 0.65
C VAL A 47 -1.95 16.37 1.20
N VAL A 48 -1.40 16.76 2.35
CA VAL A 48 -0.28 16.05 2.98
C VAL A 48 -0.69 14.64 3.38
N THR A 49 -1.89 14.49 3.94
CA THR A 49 -2.48 13.17 4.27
C THR A 49 -2.54 12.27 3.03
N ILE A 50 -3.03 12.77 1.90
CA ILE A 50 -3.09 12.04 0.63
C ILE A 50 -1.69 11.61 0.19
N ILE A 51 -0.71 12.52 0.24
CA ILE A 51 0.69 12.22 -0.14
C ILE A 51 1.26 11.10 0.74
N VAL A 52 1.07 11.18 2.06
CA VAL A 52 1.55 10.15 3.01
C VAL A 52 0.96 8.79 2.68
N TYR A 53 -0.33 8.72 2.36
CA TYR A 53 -0.98 7.46 2.00
C TYR A 53 -0.56 6.91 0.64
N ILE A 54 -0.34 7.77 -0.36
CA ILE A 54 0.23 7.35 -1.65
C ILE A 54 1.64 6.79 -1.45
N LEU A 55 2.50 7.48 -0.70
CA LEU A 55 3.87 7.03 -0.44
C LEU A 55 3.90 5.74 0.38
N GLY A 56 3.03 5.62 1.38
CA GLY A 56 2.88 4.41 2.19
C GLY A 56 2.47 3.21 1.34
N GLY A 57 1.43 3.36 0.51
CA GLY A 57 1.02 2.33 -0.44
C GLY A 57 2.14 1.93 -1.40
N ALA A 58 2.88 2.90 -1.94
CA ALA A 58 3.99 2.64 -2.86
C ALA A 58 5.13 1.87 -2.18
N LEU A 59 5.51 2.26 -0.96
CA LEU A 59 6.55 1.60 -0.19
C LEU A 59 6.21 0.14 0.10
N ILE A 60 4.99 -0.12 0.59
CA ILE A 60 4.51 -1.48 0.89
C ILE A 60 4.54 -2.34 -0.37
N SER A 61 4.01 -1.81 -1.48
CA SER A 61 3.97 -2.51 -2.76
C SER A 61 5.38 -2.84 -3.27
N ILE A 62 6.32 -1.91 -3.17
CA ILE A 62 7.73 -2.16 -3.53
C ILE A 62 8.34 -3.24 -2.64
N LEU A 63 8.09 -3.23 -1.34
CA LEU A 63 8.63 -4.22 -0.40
C LEU A 63 8.09 -5.62 -0.66
N VAL A 64 6.78 -5.74 -0.90
CA VAL A 64 6.14 -7.01 -1.28
C VAL A 64 6.73 -7.49 -2.60
N MET A 65 6.69 -6.65 -3.64
CA MET A 65 7.16 -7.02 -4.97
C MET A 65 8.67 -7.35 -5.01
N ARG A 66 9.47 -6.72 -4.14
CA ARG A 66 10.88 -7.06 -3.91
C ARG A 66 11.07 -8.49 -3.42
N ARG A 67 10.21 -8.93 -2.51
CA ARG A 67 10.28 -10.25 -1.90
C ARG A 67 9.69 -11.33 -2.78
N THR A 68 8.69 -10.99 -3.59
CA THR A 68 7.89 -11.97 -4.33
C THR A 68 8.22 -12.10 -5.82
N GLY A 69 8.93 -11.11 -6.39
CA GLY A 69 9.16 -11.03 -7.82
C GLY A 69 7.86 -10.87 -8.64
N ARG A 70 7.90 -11.22 -9.94
CA ARG A 70 6.76 -11.11 -10.86
C ARG A 70 5.68 -12.20 -10.70
N LYS A 71 5.99 -13.32 -10.03
CA LYS A 71 5.20 -14.56 -10.10
C LYS A 71 3.89 -14.54 -9.30
N SER A 72 3.60 -13.47 -8.55
CA SER A 72 2.55 -13.48 -7.53
C SER A 72 1.59 -12.29 -7.54
N LEU A 73 1.65 -11.44 -8.57
CA LEU A 73 0.83 -10.23 -8.65
C LEU A 73 -0.67 -10.53 -8.42
N ARG A 74 -1.14 -11.67 -8.95
CA ARG A 74 -2.52 -12.13 -8.83
C ARG A 74 -2.93 -12.46 -7.39
N SER A 75 -2.11 -13.21 -6.65
CA SER A 75 -2.36 -13.51 -5.22
C SER A 75 -2.25 -12.24 -4.38
N GLY A 76 -1.29 -11.37 -4.73
CA GLY A 76 -1.16 -9.98 -4.31
C GLY A 76 -2.49 -9.24 -4.28
N MET A 77 -3.10 -9.15 -5.45
CA MET A 77 -4.36 -8.45 -5.68
C MET A 77 -5.54 -9.08 -4.95
N ILE A 78 -5.65 -10.42 -4.92
CA ILE A 78 -6.78 -11.09 -4.25
C ILE A 78 -6.77 -10.79 -2.75
N VAL A 79 -5.62 -10.99 -2.09
CA VAL A 79 -5.50 -10.74 -0.66
C VAL A 79 -5.68 -9.25 -0.35
N GLY A 80 -5.06 -8.37 -1.15
CA GLY A 80 -5.23 -6.92 -1.02
C GLY A 80 -6.68 -6.47 -1.13
N SER A 81 -7.45 -7.01 -2.09
CA SER A 81 -8.87 -6.70 -2.26
C SER A 81 -9.71 -7.19 -1.08
N ILE A 82 -9.45 -8.40 -0.56
CA ILE A 82 -10.17 -8.92 0.61
C ILE A 82 -9.91 -8.05 1.84
N THR A 83 -8.65 -7.67 2.08
CA THR A 83 -8.29 -6.79 3.20
C THR A 83 -8.87 -5.40 3.04
N ALA A 84 -8.88 -4.83 1.83
CA ALA A 84 -9.48 -3.54 1.56
C ALA A 84 -10.99 -3.57 1.88
N ILE A 85 -11.71 -4.58 1.40
CA ILE A 85 -13.15 -4.76 1.70
C ILE A 85 -13.39 -4.92 3.20
N GLY A 86 -12.62 -5.77 3.88
CA GLY A 86 -12.74 -5.96 5.33
C GLY A 86 -12.50 -4.66 6.12
N THR A 87 -11.53 -3.86 5.68
CA THR A 87 -11.22 -2.54 6.26
C THR A 87 -12.37 -1.54 6.01
N CYS A 88 -12.98 -1.55 4.81
CA CYS A 88 -14.16 -0.75 4.49
C CYS A 88 -15.34 -1.06 5.41
N VAL A 89 -15.63 -2.35 5.58
CA VAL A 89 -16.74 -2.80 6.42
C VAL A 89 -16.51 -2.38 7.87
N TYR A 90 -15.31 -2.63 8.41
CA TYR A 90 -14.98 -2.26 9.78
C TYR A 90 -15.12 -0.76 10.04
N ILE A 91 -14.58 0.08 9.16
CA ILE A 91 -14.61 1.54 9.33
C ILE A 91 -16.02 2.13 9.11
N SER A 92 -16.83 1.53 8.25
CA SER A 92 -18.24 1.92 8.08
C SER A 92 -19.08 1.69 9.35
N LEU A 93 -18.59 0.88 10.29
CA LEU A 93 -19.22 0.62 11.58
C LEU A 93 -18.71 1.56 12.68
N LEU A 94 -17.68 2.39 12.42
CA LEU A 94 -17.12 3.31 13.41
C LEU A 94 -17.89 4.65 13.44
N PRO A 95 -18.41 5.07 14.61
CA PRO A 95 -19.13 6.33 14.73
C PRO A 95 -18.22 7.53 14.47
N GLY A 96 -18.72 8.51 13.70
CA GLY A 96 -18.02 9.75 13.39
C GLY A 96 -17.09 9.68 12.16
N THR A 97 -17.03 8.55 11.46
CA THR A 97 -16.19 8.43 10.26
C THR A 97 -16.90 8.99 9.04
N SER A 98 -16.31 9.98 8.37
CA SER A 98 -16.81 10.47 7.07
C SER A 98 -16.51 9.44 5.97
N PRO A 99 -17.53 8.87 5.30
CA PRO A 99 -17.33 7.90 4.22
C PRO A 99 -16.47 8.44 3.08
N LEU A 100 -16.56 9.75 2.82
CA LEU A 100 -15.81 10.43 1.77
C LEU A 100 -14.30 10.46 2.07
N VAL A 101 -13.94 10.82 3.31
CA VAL A 101 -12.54 10.86 3.76
C VAL A 101 -11.93 9.47 3.71
N PHE A 102 -12.70 8.47 4.17
CA PHE A 102 -12.26 7.08 4.13
C PHE A 102 -12.02 6.57 2.70
N ALA A 103 -12.96 6.86 1.78
CA ALA A 103 -12.79 6.53 0.36
C ALA A 103 -11.54 7.20 -0.24
N ALA A 104 -11.26 8.45 0.12
CA ALA A 104 -10.07 9.17 -0.33
C ALA A 104 -8.77 8.51 0.17
N VAL A 105 -8.73 8.06 1.44
CA VAL A 105 -7.58 7.34 2.00
C VAL A 105 -7.34 6.01 1.29
N LEU A 106 -8.39 5.23 1.06
CA LEU A 106 -8.30 3.96 0.31
C LEU A 106 -7.82 4.17 -1.11
N LEU A 107 -8.37 5.17 -1.80
CA LEU A 107 -7.98 5.51 -3.17
C LEU A 107 -6.50 5.91 -3.22
N SER A 108 -6.05 6.72 -2.24
CA SER A 108 -4.65 7.13 -2.11
C SER A 108 -3.71 5.94 -1.89
N TYR A 109 -4.06 5.02 -0.99
CA TYR A 109 -3.31 3.77 -0.80
C TYR A 109 -3.27 2.90 -2.05
N SER A 110 -4.39 2.79 -2.76
CA SER A 110 -4.51 1.98 -3.97
C SER A 110 -3.67 2.56 -5.12
N ILE A 111 -3.72 3.88 -5.31
CA ILE A 111 -2.88 4.61 -6.27
C ILE A 111 -1.40 4.41 -5.91
N GLY A 112 -1.05 4.62 -4.65
CA GLY A 112 0.30 4.37 -4.14
C GLY A 112 0.79 2.96 -4.44
N GLY A 113 -0.01 1.96 -4.07
CA GLY A 113 0.30 0.55 -4.30
C GLY A 113 0.49 0.21 -5.78
N TYR A 114 -0.36 0.75 -6.65
CA TYR A 114 -0.23 0.60 -8.10
C TYR A 114 1.04 1.25 -8.65
N LEU A 115 1.34 2.49 -8.25
CA LEU A 115 2.57 3.19 -8.65
C LEU A 115 3.83 2.46 -8.17
N GLY A 116 3.84 1.98 -6.93
CA GLY A 116 4.94 1.18 -6.39
C GLY A 116 5.17 -0.11 -7.18
N ALA A 117 4.09 -0.80 -7.56
CA ALA A 117 4.17 -2.00 -8.39
C ALA A 117 4.71 -1.68 -9.79
N LEU A 118 4.23 -0.62 -10.43
CA LEU A 118 4.71 -0.20 -11.75
C LEU A 118 6.19 0.18 -11.73
N LEU A 119 6.63 0.96 -10.74
CA LEU A 119 8.03 1.35 -10.59
C LEU A 119 8.93 0.12 -10.44
N TRP A 120 8.50 -0.86 -9.66
CA TRP A 120 9.23 -2.10 -9.49
C TRP A 120 9.25 -2.96 -10.77
N LEU A 121 8.11 -3.10 -11.45
CA LEU A 121 8.01 -3.83 -12.71
C LEU A 121 8.87 -3.22 -13.83
N LYS A 122 8.97 -1.88 -13.89
CA LYS A 122 9.87 -1.17 -14.82
C LYS A 122 11.34 -1.42 -14.51
N LYS A 123 11.69 -1.57 -13.22
CA LYS A 123 13.08 -1.84 -12.78
C LYS A 123 13.54 -3.25 -13.13
N ILE A 124 12.63 -4.22 -13.11
CA ILE A 124 12.91 -5.60 -13.55
C ILE A 124 12.76 -5.65 -15.07
N LYS A 125 13.87 -5.58 -15.82
CA LYS A 125 13.86 -5.86 -17.28
C LYS A 125 13.21 -7.23 -17.52
N PRO A 126 12.31 -7.39 -18.51
CA PRO A 126 11.81 -8.71 -18.87
C PRO A 126 13.02 -9.57 -19.29
N GLU A 127 13.17 -10.71 -18.63
CA GLU A 127 14.08 -11.76 -19.07
C GLU A 127 13.62 -12.16 -20.48
N LYS A 128 14.48 -11.94 -21.49
CA LYS A 128 14.17 -12.38 -22.85
C LYS A 128 14.01 -13.90 -22.80
N PRO A 129 12.97 -14.50 -23.39
CA PRO A 129 12.92 -15.95 -23.54
C PRO A 129 14.18 -16.39 -24.29
N SER A 130 14.99 -17.24 -23.66
CA SER A 130 16.14 -17.87 -24.31
C SER A 130 15.59 -18.77 -25.41
N ILE A 131 15.98 -18.49 -26.66
CA ILE A 131 15.55 -19.23 -27.86
C ILE A 131 16.28 -20.59 -27.99
N GLU A 132 17.03 -21.00 -26.98
CA GLU A 132 17.82 -22.24 -27.02
C GLU A 132 17.10 -23.37 -26.28
N GLU A 133 16.17 -24.05 -26.95
CA GLU A 133 15.85 -25.45 -26.57
C GLU A 133 15.23 -26.30 -27.69
N HIS A 134 15.30 -25.86 -28.96
CA HIS A 134 14.91 -26.67 -30.11
C HIS A 134 15.92 -26.53 -31.25
N LEU A 135 17.12 -27.09 -31.07
CA LEU A 135 17.99 -27.58 -32.15
C LEU A 135 18.50 -28.97 -31.78
#